data_AF-A0A837HM71-F1
#
_entry.id   AF-A0A837HM71-F1
#
_cell.length_a   1.000
_cell.length_b   1.000
_cell.length_c   1.000
_cell.angle_alpha   90.00
_cell.angle_beta   90.00
_cell.angle_gamma   90.00
#
_symmetry.space_group_name_H-M   'P 1'
#
loop_
_entity.id
_entity.type
_entity.pdbx_description
1 polymer ?
#
loop_
_entity_poly.entity_id
_entity_poly.type
_entity_poly.pdbx_seq_one_letter_code
_entity_poly.pdbx_strand_id
1 'polypeptide(L)'
;MSEILEVLFGSKAKTRILRFFLLNSEKEYSVADIAKKNMLAAASVRKEIGELKKIKFLVEKTKKGSKYYTLDQDFCFYSELKSLFAKSTASPESKSLSRLKNIGDVKLALVSGIFLNYPKSKVDMVLVANNVSRGKLKSVMSSLEAEIGKEVSFVLMNSDEFKYRLDMLDRFLLDFIEGSHLELIDKIPGLKRFIAGRKKY
;
A
#
# COMPACT_ATOMS: atom_id res chain seq x y z
N MET A 1 2.68 8.77 -10.53
CA MET A 1 3.61 9.63 -9.75
C MET A 1 4.82 8.90 -9.14
N SER A 2 4.75 7.60 -8.80
CA SER A 2 5.90 6.87 -8.25
C SER A 2 7.13 6.88 -9.18
N GLU A 3 6.91 6.78 -10.49
CA GLU A 3 7.96 6.83 -11.52
C GLU A 3 8.70 8.19 -11.55
N ILE A 4 8.05 9.30 -11.16
CA ILE A 4 8.68 10.64 -11.14
C ILE A 4 9.79 10.69 -10.09
N LEU A 5 9.54 10.14 -8.89
CA LEU A 5 10.55 10.08 -7.84
C LEU A 5 11.66 9.08 -8.19
N GLU A 6 11.32 7.96 -8.84
CA GLU A 6 12.33 7.01 -9.34
C GLU A 6 13.31 7.68 -10.32
N VAL A 7 12.80 8.57 -11.19
CA VAL A 7 13.62 9.38 -12.11
C VAL A 7 14.40 10.46 -11.36
N LEU A 8 13.75 11.21 -10.46
CA LEU A 8 14.36 12.34 -9.74
C LEU A 8 15.52 11.91 -8.84
N PHE A 9 15.40 10.76 -8.17
CA PHE A 9 16.47 10.20 -7.33
C PHE A 9 17.43 9.28 -8.09
N GLY A 10 17.20 9.03 -9.38
CA GLY A 10 18.06 8.24 -10.26
C GLY A 10 18.17 6.74 -9.90
N SER A 11 17.39 6.26 -8.93
CA SER A 11 17.38 4.86 -8.51
C SER A 11 16.02 4.44 -7.99
N LYS A 12 15.48 3.40 -8.62
CA LYS A 12 14.26 2.71 -8.17
C LYS A 12 14.43 2.07 -6.79
N ALA A 13 15.59 1.44 -6.54
CA ALA A 13 15.87 0.81 -5.27
C ALA A 13 15.95 1.85 -4.14
N LYS A 14 16.66 2.97 -4.38
CA LYS A 14 16.77 4.10 -3.44
C LYS A 14 15.40 4.66 -3.08
N THR A 15 14.60 4.97 -4.09
CA THR A 15 13.26 5.55 -3.92
C THR A 15 12.33 4.64 -3.12
N ARG A 16 12.37 3.33 -3.39
CA ARG A 16 11.59 2.34 -2.63
C ARG A 16 12.03 2.25 -1.17
N ILE A 17 13.34 2.18 -0.91
CA ILE A 17 13.89 2.10 0.45
C ILE A 17 13.57 3.37 1.24
N LEU A 18 13.74 4.55 0.63
CA LEU A 18 13.36 5.83 1.23
C LEU A 18 11.87 5.84 1.60
N ARG A 19 10.99 5.50 0.65
CA ARG A 19 9.54 5.41 0.89
C ARG A 19 9.22 4.47 2.05
N PHE A 20 9.82 3.28 2.05
CA PHE A 20 9.61 2.26 3.07
C PHE A 20 9.96 2.77 4.48
N PHE A 21 11.13 3.38 4.67
CA PHE A 21 11.52 3.90 5.98
C PHE A 21 10.71 5.12 6.41
N LEU A 22 10.40 6.04 5.49
CA LEU A 22 9.59 7.23 5.80
C LEU A 22 8.15 6.88 6.24
N LEU A 23 7.58 5.81 5.67
CA LEU A 23 6.24 5.32 6.04
C LEU A 23 6.24 4.39 7.26
N ASN A 24 7.41 3.89 7.68
CA ASN A 24 7.57 2.99 8.83
C ASN A 24 8.67 3.49 9.78
N SER A 25 8.63 4.78 10.14
CA SER A 25 9.73 5.50 10.80
C SER A 25 10.08 5.02 12.21
N GLU A 26 9.23 4.22 12.85
CA GLU A 26 9.44 3.74 14.22
C GLU A 26 9.98 2.30 14.29
N LYS A 27 9.95 1.57 13.17
CA LYS A 27 10.30 0.15 13.14
C LYS A 27 11.77 -0.06 12.76
N GLU A 28 12.33 -1.15 13.25
CA GLU A 28 13.69 -1.60 12.92
C GLU A 28 13.61 -2.77 11.96
N TYR A 29 14.45 -2.77 10.90
CA TYR A 29 14.42 -3.78 9.87
C TYR A 29 15.81 -4.31 9.54
N SER A 30 15.93 -5.62 9.31
CA SER A 30 17.16 -6.20 8.77
C SER A 30 17.24 -5.99 7.25
N VAL A 31 18.43 -6.18 6.68
CA VAL A 31 18.62 -6.15 5.21
C VAL A 31 17.71 -7.19 4.52
N ALA A 32 17.54 -8.37 5.13
CA ALA A 32 16.71 -9.42 4.59
C ALA A 32 15.22 -9.02 4.59
N ASP A 33 14.75 -8.37 5.65
CA ASP A 33 13.38 -7.87 5.74
C ASP A 33 13.11 -6.80 4.68
N ILE A 34 14.03 -5.85 4.53
CA ILE A 34 13.90 -4.76 3.55
C ILE A 34 13.89 -5.33 2.13
N ALA A 35 14.80 -6.25 1.81
CA ALA A 35 14.86 -6.92 0.51
C ALA A 35 13.58 -7.67 0.19
N LYS A 36 13.06 -8.44 1.16
CA LYS A 36 11.81 -9.21 1.01
C LYS A 36 10.61 -8.29 0.85
N LYS A 37 10.44 -7.30 1.75
CA LYS A 37 9.28 -6.40 1.75
C LYS A 37 9.24 -5.46 0.55
N ASN A 38 10.40 -5.07 -0.02
CA ASN A 38 10.45 -4.19 -1.19
C ASN A 38 10.64 -4.94 -2.52
N MET A 39 10.71 -6.28 -2.48
CA MET A 39 11.02 -7.16 -3.62
C MET A 39 12.28 -6.69 -4.38
N LEU A 40 13.36 -6.45 -3.65
CA LEU A 40 14.65 -5.99 -4.18
C LEU A 40 15.75 -7.02 -3.92
N ALA A 41 16.78 -7.03 -4.78
CA ALA A 41 17.96 -7.85 -4.56
C ALA A 41 18.72 -7.38 -3.32
N ALA A 42 19.15 -8.31 -2.46
CA ALA A 42 19.86 -7.99 -1.22
C ALA A 42 21.15 -7.18 -1.46
N ALA A 43 21.84 -7.40 -2.57
CA ALA A 43 23.01 -6.62 -2.95
C ALA A 43 22.67 -5.13 -3.18
N SER A 44 21.60 -4.84 -3.92
CA SER A 44 21.11 -3.48 -4.14
C SER A 44 20.70 -2.83 -2.83
N VAL A 45 19.98 -3.56 -1.96
CA VAL A 45 19.58 -3.04 -0.64
C VAL A 45 20.79 -2.69 0.22
N ARG A 46 21.83 -3.54 0.27
CA ARG A 46 23.05 -3.23 1.03
C ARG A 46 23.76 -1.98 0.52
N LYS A 47 23.85 -1.80 -0.80
CA LYS A 47 24.45 -0.62 -1.41
C LYS A 47 23.70 0.64 -0.99
N GLU A 48 22.39 0.66 -1.17
CA GLU A 48 21.54 1.82 -0.87
C GLU A 48 21.51 2.14 0.63
N ILE A 49 21.41 1.13 1.51
CA ILE A 49 21.51 1.34 2.97
C ILE A 49 22.86 1.95 3.35
N GLY A 50 23.95 1.51 2.73
CA GLY A 50 25.28 2.07 2.95
C GLY A 50 25.36 3.55 2.59
N GLU A 51 24.77 3.96 1.47
CA GLU A 51 24.67 5.37 1.06
C GLU A 51 23.80 6.18 2.03
N LEU A 52 22.63 5.66 2.40
CA LEU A 52 21.70 6.33 3.33
C LEU A 52 22.28 6.47 4.74
N LYS A 53 23.12 5.53 5.17
CA LYS A 53 23.86 5.63 6.44
C LYS A 53 24.90 6.75 6.41
N LYS A 54 25.62 6.93 5.29
CA LYS A 54 26.65 7.98 5.16
C LYS A 54 26.08 9.39 5.36
N ILE A 55 24.85 9.60 4.90
CA ILE A 55 24.14 10.88 5.05
C ILE A 55 23.37 10.98 6.37
N LYS A 56 23.54 10.03 7.29
CA LYS A 56 22.80 9.94 8.58
C LYS A 56 21.27 9.88 8.42
N PHE A 57 20.78 9.34 7.31
CA PHE A 57 19.35 9.08 7.15
C PHE A 57 18.93 7.80 7.89
N LEU A 58 19.81 6.80 7.96
CA LEU A 58 19.57 5.56 8.70
C LEU A 58 20.56 5.39 9.84
N VAL A 59 20.05 4.94 10.99
CA VAL A 59 20.83 4.51 12.15
C VAL A 59 20.97 2.98 12.12
N GLU A 60 22.20 2.49 12.28
CA GLU A 60 22.51 1.07 12.40
C GLU A 60 22.53 0.66 13.88
N LYS A 61 21.79 -0.39 14.23
CA LYS A 61 21.81 -1.01 15.54
C LYS A 61 22.15 -2.49 15.40
N THR A 62 23.05 -2.99 16.25
CA THR A 62 23.38 -4.41 16.29
C THR A 62 22.64 -5.08 17.43
N LYS A 63 21.81 -6.08 17.12
CA LYS A 63 21.08 -6.89 18.11
C LYS A 63 21.39 -8.36 17.87
N LYS A 64 21.89 -9.06 18.89
CA LYS A 64 22.21 -10.51 18.85
C LYS A 64 23.03 -10.92 17.61
N GLY A 65 24.06 -10.14 17.28
CA GLY A 65 24.94 -10.38 16.13
C GLY A 65 24.37 -10.01 14.75
N SER A 66 23.10 -9.57 14.68
CA SER A 66 22.45 -9.13 13.44
C SER A 66 22.32 -7.61 13.37
N LYS A 67 22.53 -7.06 12.19
CA LYS A 67 22.41 -5.62 11.91
C LYS A 67 20.98 -5.25 11.54
N TYR A 68 20.44 -4.27 12.25
CA TYR A 68 19.14 -3.68 12.01
C TYR A 68 19.31 -2.20 11.68
N TYR A 69 18.41 -1.69 10.85
CA TYR A 69 18.41 -0.31 10.41
C TYR A 69 17.07 0.32 10.76
N THR A 70 17.12 1.57 11.19
CA THR A 70 15.95 2.39 11.49
C THR A 70 16.16 3.79 10.93
N LEU A 71 15.06 4.50 10.73
CA LEU A 71 15.09 5.87 10.23
C LEU A 71 15.56 6.81 11.35
N ASP A 72 16.48 7.72 11.02
CA ASP A 72 16.80 8.84 11.90
C ASP A 72 15.71 9.91 11.77
N GLN A 73 14.91 10.11 12.81
CA GLN A 73 13.83 11.11 12.81
C GLN A 73 14.38 12.53 13.03
N ASP A 74 15.61 12.66 13.52
CA ASP A 74 16.31 13.94 13.70
C ASP A 74 17.03 14.39 12.41
N PHE A 75 16.87 13.64 11.32
CA PHE A 75 17.43 13.99 10.02
C PHE A 75 16.87 15.31 9.50
N CYS A 76 17.76 16.20 9.05
CA CYS A 76 17.43 17.59 8.71
C CYS A 76 16.33 17.78 7.66
N PHE A 77 16.12 16.81 6.77
CA PHE A 77 15.04 16.87 5.75
C PHE A 77 13.94 15.81 5.96
N TYR A 78 13.80 15.29 7.18
CA TYR A 78 12.83 14.23 7.47
C TYR A 78 11.40 14.67 7.13
N SER A 79 10.97 15.84 7.58
CA SER A 79 9.63 16.39 7.39
C SER A 79 9.28 16.60 5.91
N GLU A 80 10.23 17.12 5.13
CA GLU A 80 10.11 17.46 3.72
C GLU A 80 10.01 16.20 2.89
N LEU A 81 10.89 15.23 3.15
CA LEU A 81 10.86 13.94 2.48
C LEU A 81 9.57 13.19 2.84
N LYS A 82 9.17 13.16 4.11
CA LYS A 82 7.92 12.53 4.53
C LYS A 82 6.72 13.13 3.81
N SER A 83 6.65 14.46 3.72
CA SER A 83 5.58 15.18 3.02
C SER A 83 5.60 14.93 1.51
N LEU A 84 6.78 14.92 0.89
CA LEU A 84 6.96 14.63 -0.53
C LEU A 84 6.47 13.22 -0.88
N PHE A 85 6.89 12.22 -0.10
CA PHE A 85 6.51 10.84 -0.32
C PHE A 85 5.02 10.61 -0.03
N ALA A 86 4.45 11.23 1.00
CA ALA A 86 3.01 11.17 1.29
C ALA A 86 2.15 11.77 0.17
N LYS A 87 2.62 12.82 -0.51
CA LYS A 87 1.94 13.36 -1.71
C LYS A 87 2.06 12.40 -2.90
N SER A 88 3.18 11.68 -3.02
CA SER A 88 3.44 10.79 -4.16
C SER A 88 2.68 9.45 -4.12
N THR A 89 2.24 9.00 -2.94
CA THR A 89 1.54 7.71 -2.75
C THR A 89 0.10 7.70 -3.25
N ALA A 90 -0.48 8.87 -3.54
CA ALA A 90 -1.87 9.04 -3.99
C ALA A 90 -2.08 8.76 -5.50
N SER A 91 -1.43 7.73 -6.06
CA SER A 91 -1.53 7.39 -7.49
C SER A 91 -2.17 6.00 -7.63
N PRO A 92 -3.47 5.91 -7.98
CA PRO A 92 -4.20 4.64 -8.15
C PRO A 92 -3.78 3.84 -9.39
N GLU A 93 -2.89 4.39 -10.21
CA GLU A 93 -2.41 3.79 -11.47
C GLU A 93 -1.25 2.81 -11.24
N SER A 94 -1.29 2.04 -10.15
CA SER A 94 -0.24 1.05 -9.93
C SER A 94 -0.39 -0.10 -10.94
N LYS A 95 0.70 -0.46 -11.62
CA LYS A 95 0.76 -1.61 -12.53
C LYS A 95 0.37 -2.92 -11.83
N SER A 96 0.40 -2.94 -10.50
CA SER A 96 0.03 -4.07 -9.65
C SER A 96 -1.49 -4.19 -9.49
N LEU A 97 -2.23 -3.08 -9.46
CA LEU A 97 -3.70 -3.09 -9.34
C LEU A 97 -4.39 -3.68 -10.57
N SER A 98 -3.82 -3.52 -11.77
CA SER A 98 -4.34 -4.18 -12.98
C SER A 98 -4.28 -5.71 -12.91
N ARG A 99 -3.33 -6.26 -12.13
CA ARG A 99 -3.18 -7.71 -11.91
C ARG A 99 -4.24 -8.30 -10.99
N LEU A 100 -4.98 -7.45 -10.24
CA LEU A 100 -6.11 -7.91 -9.43
C LEU A 100 -7.15 -8.63 -10.28
N LYS A 101 -7.35 -8.22 -11.53
CA LYS A 101 -8.30 -8.87 -12.46
C LYS A 101 -8.00 -10.36 -12.69
N ASN A 102 -6.76 -10.80 -12.47
CA ASN A 102 -6.29 -12.16 -12.79
C ASN A 102 -6.28 -13.12 -11.59
N ILE A 103 -6.68 -12.65 -10.40
CA ILE A 103 -6.69 -13.48 -9.18
C ILE A 103 -7.89 -14.45 -9.12
N GLY A 104 -8.94 -14.18 -9.89
CA GLY A 104 -10.22 -14.89 -9.91
C GLY A 104 -11.26 -14.11 -10.72
N ASP A 105 -12.55 -14.36 -10.47
CA ASP A 105 -13.64 -13.56 -11.04
C ASP A 105 -13.92 -12.35 -10.15
N VAL A 106 -13.11 -11.30 -10.34
CA VAL A 106 -13.27 -10.05 -9.59
C VAL A 106 -14.46 -9.26 -10.12
N LYS A 107 -15.41 -8.98 -9.21
CA LYS A 107 -16.62 -8.19 -9.46
C LYS A 107 -16.47 -6.75 -8.99
N LEU A 108 -15.83 -6.52 -7.85
CA LEU A 108 -15.61 -5.18 -7.30
C LEU A 108 -14.23 -5.09 -6.66
N ALA A 109 -13.53 -3.99 -6.88
CA ALA A 109 -12.30 -3.65 -6.18
C ALA A 109 -12.32 -2.16 -5.85
N LEU A 110 -12.41 -1.84 -4.56
CA LEU A 110 -12.38 -0.48 -4.04
C LEU A 110 -11.10 -0.28 -3.23
N VAL A 111 -10.49 0.89 -3.35
CA VAL A 111 -9.31 1.29 -2.55
C VAL A 111 -9.57 2.57 -1.78
N SER A 112 -9.02 2.64 -0.57
CA SER A 112 -9.08 3.79 0.34
C SER A 112 -7.79 3.82 1.18
N GLY A 113 -7.80 4.54 2.31
CA GLY A 113 -6.73 4.46 3.29
C GLY A 113 -5.38 4.90 2.72
N ILE A 114 -4.39 4.01 2.81
CA ILE A 114 -3.03 4.26 2.32
C ILE A 114 -2.95 4.61 0.83
N PHE A 115 -3.90 4.15 0.00
CA PHE A 115 -3.91 4.42 -1.44
C PHE A 115 -4.33 5.85 -1.76
N LEU A 116 -5.14 6.46 -0.90
CA LEU A 116 -5.68 7.82 -1.07
C LEU A 116 -5.09 8.80 -0.04
N ASN A 117 -4.07 8.37 0.72
CA ASN A 117 -3.55 9.10 1.87
C ASN A 117 -4.67 9.54 2.84
N TYR A 118 -5.66 8.68 3.05
CA TYR A 118 -6.83 8.91 3.90
C TYR A 118 -6.71 8.12 5.22
N PRO A 119 -6.00 8.63 6.23
CA PRO A 119 -5.66 7.87 7.44
C PRO A 119 -6.86 7.49 8.31
N LYS A 120 -8.04 8.08 8.05
CA LYS A 120 -9.29 7.77 8.76
C LYS A 120 -9.91 6.43 8.33
N SER A 121 -9.45 5.84 7.22
CA SER A 121 -9.99 4.54 6.79
C SER A 121 -9.51 3.41 7.69
N LYS A 122 -10.43 2.53 8.11
CA LYS A 122 -10.12 1.32 8.88
C LYS A 122 -9.51 0.21 8.01
N VAL A 123 -9.82 0.23 6.71
CA VAL A 123 -9.39 -0.77 5.73
C VAL A 123 -8.89 -0.03 4.49
N ASP A 124 -7.85 -0.54 3.86
CA ASP A 124 -7.24 0.09 2.68
C ASP A 124 -7.86 -0.41 1.37
N MET A 125 -8.43 -1.62 1.35
CA MET A 125 -9.03 -2.20 0.14
C MET A 125 -10.21 -3.12 0.47
N VAL A 126 -11.28 -3.01 -0.33
CA VAL A 126 -12.38 -3.98 -0.35
C VAL A 126 -12.39 -4.68 -1.70
N LEU A 127 -12.32 -6.02 -1.68
CA LEU A 127 -12.27 -6.86 -2.86
C LEU A 127 -13.44 -7.85 -2.83
N VAL A 128 -14.29 -7.78 -3.85
CA VAL A 128 -15.38 -8.73 -4.08
C VAL A 128 -15.03 -9.59 -5.28
N ALA A 129 -14.76 -10.87 -5.03
CA ALA A 129 -14.33 -11.79 -6.07
C ALA A 129 -14.74 -13.24 -5.76
N ASN A 130 -15.11 -13.96 -6.81
CA ASN A 130 -15.41 -15.38 -6.73
C ASN A 130 -14.21 -16.21 -7.24
N ASN A 131 -14.09 -17.46 -6.79
CA ASN A 131 -13.04 -18.41 -7.22
C ASN A 131 -11.61 -17.85 -7.12
N VAL A 132 -11.30 -17.18 -6.01
CA VAL A 132 -9.99 -16.53 -5.82
C VAL A 132 -8.89 -17.55 -5.54
N SER A 133 -7.83 -17.51 -6.36
CA SER A 133 -6.61 -18.27 -6.09
C SER A 133 -5.79 -17.60 -4.99
N ARG A 134 -5.65 -18.26 -3.84
CA ARG A 134 -4.87 -17.77 -2.69
C ARG A 134 -3.42 -17.43 -3.05
N GLY A 135 -2.78 -18.24 -3.90
CA GLY A 135 -1.40 -18.00 -4.34
C GLY A 135 -1.25 -16.73 -5.17
N LYS A 136 -2.17 -16.51 -6.12
CA LYS A 136 -2.18 -15.30 -6.96
C LYS A 136 -2.49 -14.06 -6.12
N LEU A 137 -3.48 -14.14 -5.24
CA LEU A 137 -3.83 -13.05 -4.32
C LEU A 137 -2.63 -12.64 -3.46
N LYS A 138 -1.96 -13.60 -2.82
CA LYS A 138 -0.78 -13.33 -1.99
C LYS A 138 0.33 -12.64 -2.80
N SER A 139 0.60 -13.11 -4.01
CA SER A 139 1.62 -12.51 -4.89
C SER A 139 1.29 -11.07 -5.28
N VAL A 140 0.03 -10.79 -5.63
CA VAL A 140 -0.43 -9.44 -5.97
C VAL A 140 -0.38 -8.52 -4.76
N MET A 141 -0.83 -8.98 -3.59
CA MET A 141 -0.78 -8.19 -2.35
C MET A 141 0.66 -7.87 -1.96
N SER A 142 1.57 -8.85 -1.98
CA SER A 142 2.98 -8.61 -1.69
C SER A 142 3.64 -7.65 -2.69
N SER A 143 3.21 -7.66 -3.97
CA SER A 143 3.67 -6.69 -4.97
C SER A 143 3.17 -5.28 -4.66
N LEU A 144 1.91 -5.14 -4.24
CA LEU A 144 1.32 -3.87 -3.85
C LEU A 144 1.99 -3.30 -2.59
N GLU A 145 2.18 -4.12 -1.56
CA GLU A 145 2.87 -3.74 -0.33
C GLU A 145 4.31 -3.28 -0.61
N ALA A 146 5.02 -3.93 -1.53
CA ALA A 146 6.35 -3.55 -1.94
C ALA A 146 6.40 -2.23 -2.73
N GLU A 147 5.35 -1.93 -3.50
CA GLU A 147 5.25 -0.69 -4.26
C GLU A 147 4.90 0.52 -3.37
N ILE A 148 3.99 0.30 -2.42
CA ILE A 148 3.52 1.30 -1.46
C ILE A 148 4.54 1.49 -0.34
N GLY A 149 5.26 0.43 0.04
CA GLY A 149 6.19 0.43 1.17
C GLY A 149 5.50 0.29 2.52
N LYS A 150 4.23 -0.13 2.56
CA LYS A 150 3.43 -0.35 3.78
C LYS A 150 2.53 -1.56 3.60
N GLU A 151 2.24 -2.25 4.70
CA GLU A 151 1.28 -3.36 4.74
C GLU A 151 -0.12 -2.85 4.37
N VAL A 152 -0.83 -3.62 3.55
CA VAL A 152 -2.14 -3.25 3.00
C VAL A 152 -3.22 -4.04 3.74
N SER A 153 -4.08 -3.34 4.49
CA SER A 153 -5.23 -3.97 5.11
C SER A 153 -6.35 -4.13 4.08
N PHE A 154 -6.79 -5.36 3.81
CA PHE A 154 -7.85 -5.62 2.85
C PHE A 154 -8.90 -6.59 3.37
N VAL A 155 -10.13 -6.45 2.84
CA VAL A 155 -11.22 -7.39 3.08
C VAL A 155 -11.53 -8.08 1.76
N LEU A 156 -11.54 -9.42 1.78
CA LEU A 156 -11.96 -10.25 0.66
C LEU A 156 -13.30 -10.92 1.00
N MET A 157 -14.28 -10.78 0.10
CA MET A 157 -15.57 -11.46 0.19
C MET A 157 -16.04 -11.93 -1.17
N ASN A 158 -16.99 -12.87 -1.19
CA ASN A 158 -17.64 -13.29 -2.43
C ASN A 158 -18.83 -12.38 -2.75
N SER A 159 -19.42 -12.58 -3.94
CA SER A 159 -20.52 -11.72 -4.42
C SER A 159 -21.78 -11.84 -3.56
N ASP A 160 -22.08 -13.04 -3.05
CA ASP A 160 -23.29 -13.29 -2.26
C ASP A 160 -23.18 -12.66 -0.87
N GLU A 161 -22.01 -12.77 -0.24
CA GLU A 161 -21.69 -12.14 1.04
C GLU A 161 -21.74 -10.61 0.92
N PHE A 162 -21.17 -10.04 -0.14
CA PHE A 162 -21.22 -8.60 -0.36
C PHE A 162 -22.66 -8.10 -0.49
N LYS A 163 -23.48 -8.80 -1.28
CA LYS A 163 -24.89 -8.46 -1.44
C LYS A 163 -25.65 -8.57 -0.12
N TYR A 164 -25.47 -9.68 0.60
CA TYR A 164 -26.10 -9.89 1.90
C TYR A 164 -25.74 -8.78 2.91
N ARG A 165 -24.45 -8.42 3.00
CA ARG A 165 -23.98 -7.36 3.92
C ARG A 165 -24.48 -5.98 3.51
N LEU A 166 -24.61 -5.70 2.21
CA LEU A 166 -25.26 -4.48 1.72
C LEU A 166 -26.75 -4.43 2.09
N ASP A 167 -27.48 -5.52 1.85
CA ASP A 167 -28.92 -5.62 2.16
C ASP A 167 -29.18 -5.48 3.67
N MET A 168 -28.27 -6.01 4.50
CA MET A 168 -28.29 -5.87 5.96
C MET A 168 -27.73 -4.54 6.47
N LEU A 169 -27.36 -3.61 5.58
CA LEU A 169 -26.80 -2.30 5.94
C LEU A 169 -25.60 -2.39 6.88
N ASP A 170 -24.67 -3.30 6.57
CA ASP A 170 -23.45 -3.47 7.33
C ASP A 170 -22.69 -2.14 7.48
N ARG A 171 -22.52 -1.71 8.74
CA ARG A 171 -21.95 -0.40 9.07
C ARG A 171 -20.55 -0.21 8.47
N PHE A 172 -19.73 -1.24 8.43
CA PHE A 172 -18.37 -1.13 7.88
C PHE A 172 -18.40 -0.87 6.37
N LEU A 173 -19.22 -1.62 5.62
CA LEU A 173 -19.34 -1.42 4.17
C LEU A 173 -19.91 -0.03 3.85
N LEU A 174 -20.92 0.40 4.61
CA LEU A 174 -21.49 1.74 4.47
C LEU A 174 -20.45 2.83 4.76
N ASP A 175 -19.77 2.78 5.91
CA ASP A 175 -18.73 3.74 6.27
C ASP A 175 -17.62 3.82 5.20
N PHE A 176 -17.22 2.67 4.65
CA PHE A 176 -16.19 2.59 3.63
C PHE A 176 -16.63 3.19 2.28
N ILE A 177 -17.86 2.87 1.85
CA ILE A 177 -18.43 3.35 0.58
C ILE A 177 -18.83 4.83 0.67
N GLU A 178 -19.29 5.32 1.82
CA GLU A 178 -19.59 6.74 2.04
C GLU A 178 -18.30 7.56 2.19
N GLY A 179 -17.23 6.93 2.69
CA GLY A 179 -15.90 7.52 2.80
C GLY A 179 -15.20 7.78 1.45
N SER A 180 -14.04 8.43 1.53
CA SER A 180 -13.17 8.66 0.36
C SER A 180 -12.62 7.32 -0.13
N HIS A 181 -13.16 6.81 -1.22
CA HIS A 181 -12.72 5.59 -1.88
C HIS A 181 -12.62 5.81 -3.39
N LEU A 182 -11.88 4.92 -4.05
CA LEU A 182 -11.73 4.90 -5.50
C LEU A 182 -12.07 3.51 -6.03
N GLU A 183 -12.92 3.49 -7.06
CA GLU A 183 -13.36 2.28 -7.76
C GLU A 183 -12.32 1.90 -8.82
N LEU A 184 -11.66 0.74 -8.65
CA LEU A 184 -10.72 0.21 -9.65
C LEU A 184 -11.39 -0.75 -10.64
N ILE A 185 -12.33 -1.53 -10.13
CA ILE A 185 -13.16 -2.46 -10.90
C ILE A 185 -14.55 -2.37 -10.30
N ASP A 186 -15.55 -2.10 -11.14
CA ASP A 186 -16.95 -2.22 -10.76
C ASP A 186 -17.70 -2.95 -11.88
N LYS A 187 -18.13 -4.18 -11.56
CA LYS A 187 -19.02 -5.00 -12.39
C LYS A 187 -20.33 -5.31 -11.66
N ILE A 188 -20.60 -4.65 -10.52
CA ILE A 188 -21.80 -4.90 -9.72
C ILE A 188 -22.90 -3.94 -10.19
N PRO A 189 -23.98 -4.45 -10.82
CA PRO A 189 -25.07 -3.59 -11.26
C PRO A 189 -25.73 -2.91 -10.06
N GLY A 190 -25.93 -1.59 -10.11
CA GLY A 190 -26.70 -0.85 -9.12
C GLY A 190 -25.93 -0.29 -7.93
N LEU A 191 -24.64 -0.59 -7.76
CA LEU A 191 -23.81 -0.01 -6.70
C LEU A 191 -23.83 1.53 -6.76
N LYS A 192 -23.64 2.11 -7.95
CA LYS A 192 -23.69 3.57 -8.16
C LYS A 192 -25.04 4.19 -7.83
N ARG A 193 -26.15 3.47 -8.06
CA ARG A 193 -27.50 3.92 -7.69
C ARG A 193 -27.70 3.90 -6.18
N PHE A 194 -27.20 2.87 -5.51
CA PHE A 194 -27.22 2.77 -4.05
C PHE A 194 -26.42 3.91 -3.39
N ILE A 195 -25.22 4.19 -3.91
CA ILE A 195 -24.36 5.30 -3.44
C ILE A 195 -25.01 6.66 -3.71
N ALA A 196 -25.54 6.87 -4.92
CA ALA A 196 -26.15 8.15 -5.32
C ALA A 196 -27.46 8.44 -4.56
N GLY A 197 -28.20 7.41 -4.14
CA GLY A 197 -29.40 7.56 -3.31
C GLY A 197 -29.10 8.11 -1.90
N ARG A 198 -27.87 7.94 -1.40
CA ARG A 198 -27.47 8.35 -0.04
C ARG A 198 -26.68 9.66 0.04
N LYS A 199 -25.96 10.07 -1.00
CA LYS A 199 -25.29 11.40 -1.04
C LYS A 199 -26.25 12.61 -1.06
N LYS A 200 -27.57 12.38 -1.02
CA LYS A 200 -28.62 13.40 -1.09
C LYS A 200 -29.13 13.89 0.28
N TYR A 201 -28.53 13.45 1.39
CA TYR A 201 -28.87 13.90 2.74
C TYR A 201 -27.61 14.32 3.50
#